data_AF-U5ETN7-F1
#
_entry.id   AF-U5ETN7-F1
#
_cell.length_a   1.000
_cell.length_b   1.000
_cell.length_c   1.000
_cell.angle_alpha   90.00
_cell.angle_beta   90.00
_cell.angle_gamma   90.00
#
_symmetry.space_group_name_H-M   'P 1'
#
loop_
_entity.id
_entity.type
_entity.pdbx_description
1 polymer ?
#
loop_
_entity_poly.entity_id
_entity_poly.type
_entity_poly.pdbx_seq_one_letter_code
_entity_poly.pdbx_strand_id
1 'polypeptide(L)' 'MFSRIANSSRTVMTNFVRHHSHGGIPGENLPFDISNRYKLTAMFIVFFGSGLGAPYFVLRHQLLKK' A
#
# COMPACT_ATOMS: atom_id res chain seq x y z
N MET A 1 23.10 -25.79 10.73
CA MET A 1 21.75 -25.44 10.22
C MET A 1 21.47 -23.93 10.31
N PHE A 2 21.66 -23.29 11.47
CA PHE A 2 21.42 -21.85 11.69
C PHE A 2 22.18 -20.88 10.76
N SER A 3 23.43 -21.18 10.39
CA SER A 3 24.23 -20.33 9.48
C SER A 3 23.64 -20.21 8.06
N ARG A 4 22.94 -21.26 7.58
CA ARG A 4 22.29 -21.23 6.25
C ARG A 4 21.07 -20.30 6.24
N ILE A 5 20.28 -20.32 7.31
CA ILE A 5 19.12 -19.43 7.49
C ILE A 5 19.57 -17.96 7.56
N ALA A 6 20.66 -17.69 8.29
CA ALA A 6 21.24 -16.34 8.38
C ALA A 6 21.78 -15.81 7.04
N ASN A 7 22.25 -16.68 6.15
CA ASN A 7 22.69 -16.29 4.82
C ASN A 7 21.50 -16.07 3.88
N SER A 8 20.47 -16.91 3.94
CA SER A 8 19.23 -16.70 3.18
C SER A 8 18.51 -15.40 3.57
N SER A 9 18.45 -15.06 4.85
CA SER A 9 17.84 -13.80 5.29
C SER A 9 18.62 -12.57 4.80
N ARG A 10 19.96 -12.62 4.80
CA ARG A 10 20.80 -11.58 4.22
C ARG A 10 20.57 -11.44 2.71
N THR A 11 20.51 -12.54 1.97
CA THR A 11 20.25 -12.50 0.52
C THR A 11 18.89 -11.87 0.21
N VAL A 12 17.84 -12.26 0.94
CA VAL A 12 16.48 -11.68 0.78
C VAL A 12 16.50 -10.18 1.07
N MET A 13 17.11 -9.74 2.17
CA MET A 13 17.21 -8.32 2.51
C MET A 13 18.03 -7.52 1.48
N THR A 14 19.16 -8.06 1.01
CA THR A 14 19.96 -7.38 -0.03
C THR A 14 19.23 -7.30 -1.37
N ASN A 15 18.41 -8.29 -1.71
CA ASN A 15 17.60 -8.26 -2.94
C ASN A 15 16.42 -7.30 -2.83
N PHE A 16 15.81 -7.17 -1.64
CA PHE A 16 14.72 -6.21 -1.39
C PHE A 16 15.21 -4.75 -1.53
N VAL A 17 16.37 -4.43 -0.94
CA VAL A 17 16.99 -3.10 -1.07
C VAL A 17 17.38 -2.79 -2.52
N ARG A 18 17.78 -3.80 -3.31
CA ARG A 18 18.18 -3.63 -4.72
C ARG A 18 17.01 -3.64 -5.72
N HIS A 19 15.85 -4.16 -5.35
CA HIS A 19 14.65 -4.12 -6.20
C HIS A 19 13.86 -2.82 -6.05
N HIS A 20 14.18 -1.99 -5.06
CA HIS A 20 13.72 -0.61 -5.04
C HIS A 20 14.52 0.20 -6.05
N SER A 21 13.86 1.15 -6.72
CA SER A 21 14.55 1.95 -7.74
C SER A 21 15.73 2.74 -7.18
N HIS A 22 16.55 3.24 -8.10
CA HIS A 22 17.78 3.99 -7.83
C HIS A 22 17.56 5.33 -7.11
N GLY A 23 16.31 5.69 -6.78
CA GLY A 23 15.95 6.97 -6.20
C GLY A 23 16.13 8.11 -7.20
N GLY A 24 15.53 9.27 -6.89
CA GLY A 24 15.67 10.48 -7.72
C GLY A 24 14.52 10.72 -8.70
N ILE A 25 13.62 9.77 -8.93
CA ILE A 25 12.38 9.98 -9.69
C ILE A 25 11.23 10.23 -8.70
N PRO A 26 10.57 11.40 -8.73
CA PRO A 26 9.41 11.66 -7.88
C PRO A 26 8.32 10.59 -8.06
N GLY A 27 7.89 9.99 -6.95
CA GLY A 27 6.80 9.01 -6.92
C GLY A 27 7.20 7.55 -7.09
N GLU A 28 8.47 7.25 -7.37
CA GLU A 28 8.95 5.88 -7.62
C GLU A 28 9.00 5.01 -6.36
N ASN A 29 9.09 5.64 -5.20
CA ASN A 29 9.04 5.00 -3.88
C ASN A 29 7.61 4.86 -3.32
N LEU A 30 6.60 5.29 -4.08
CA LEU A 30 5.21 5.17 -3.64
C LEU A 30 4.69 3.75 -3.85
N PRO A 31 3.88 3.21 -2.93
CA PRO A 31 3.27 1.90 -3.08
C PRO A 31 2.12 1.88 -4.11
N PHE A 32 1.94 2.96 -4.86
CA PHE A 32 0.95 3.10 -5.92
C PHE A 32 1.51 3.95 -7.05
N ASP A 33 0.99 3.69 -8.25
CA ASP A 33 1.44 4.31 -9.48
C ASP A 33 0.76 5.67 -9.73
N ILE A 34 1.56 6.67 -10.11
CA ILE A 34 1.12 8.05 -10.38
C ILE A 34 1.15 8.41 -11.87
N SER A 35 1.53 7.49 -12.76
CA SER A 35 1.69 7.76 -14.20
C SER A 35 0.37 8.12 -14.89
N ASN A 36 -0.74 7.50 -14.49
CA ASN A 36 -2.07 7.76 -15.04
C ASN A 36 -2.92 8.56 -14.05
N ARG A 37 -3.16 9.83 -14.38
CA ARG A 37 -3.98 10.75 -13.59
C ARG A 37 -5.40 10.24 -13.30
N TYR A 38 -6.04 9.53 -14.24
CA TYR A 38 -7.41 9.03 -14.04
C TYR A 38 -7.43 7.86 -13.05
N LYS A 39 -6.46 6.96 -13.17
CA LYS A 39 -6.27 5.84 -12.22
C LYS A 39 -5.94 6.38 -10.83
N LEU A 40 -5.05 7.36 -10.73
CA LEU A 40 -4.69 8.00 -9.47
C LEU A 40 -5.91 8.64 -8.80
N THR A 41 -6.70 9.41 -9.54
CA THR A 41 -7.93 10.03 -9.00
C THR A 41 -8.95 8.99 -8.56
N ALA A 42 -9.15 7.92 -9.33
CA ALA A 42 -10.06 6.84 -8.95
C ALA A 42 -9.59 6.15 -7.65
N MET A 43 -8.30 5.84 -7.54
CA MET A 43 -7.72 5.26 -6.32
C MET A 43 -7.85 6.21 -5.12
N PHE A 44 -7.61 7.51 -5.32
CA PHE A 44 -7.79 8.53 -4.28
C PHE A 44 -9.24 8.56 -3.77
N ILE A 45 -10.22 8.61 -4.68
CA ILE A 45 -11.65 8.64 -4.32
C ILE A 45 -12.04 7.38 -3.56
N VAL A 46 -11.60 6.19 -4.01
CA VAL A 46 -11.93 4.93 -3.33
C VAL A 46 -11.28 4.87 -1.94
N PHE A 47 -10.00 5.23 -1.83
CA PHE A 47 -9.27 5.17 -0.56
C PHE A 47 -9.86 6.15 0.47
N PHE A 48 -9.96 7.42 0.14
CA PHE A 48 -10.50 8.43 1.06
C PHE A 48 -12.01 8.32 1.22
N GLY A 49 -12.76 8.06 0.13
CA GLY A 49 -14.20 7.92 0.16
C GLY A 49 -14.66 6.73 0.99
N SER A 50 -13.94 5.60 0.95
CA SER A 50 -14.23 4.46 1.83
C SER A 50 -13.93 4.78 3.29
N GLY A 51 -12.79 5.39 3.59
CA GLY A 51 -12.43 5.78 4.96
C GLY A 51 -13.41 6.79 5.56
N LEU A 52 -13.81 7.80 4.80
CA LEU A 52 -14.78 8.81 5.22
C LEU A 52 -16.20 8.26 5.28
N GLY A 53 -16.59 7.39 4.35
CA GLY A 53 -17.93 6.81 4.29
C GLY A 53 -18.19 5.72 5.32
N ALA A 54 -17.17 4.95 5.72
CA ALA A 54 -17.30 3.79 6.58
C ALA A 54 -18.05 4.08 7.91
N PRO A 55 -17.74 5.15 8.68
CA PRO A 55 -18.46 5.45 9.91
C PRO A 55 -19.97 5.64 9.70
N TYR A 56 -20.38 6.29 8.60
CA TYR A 56 -21.79 6.50 8.28
C TYR A 56 -22.50 5.20 7.93
N PHE A 57 -21.85 4.33 7.16
CA PHE A 57 -22.37 3.00 6.86
C PHE A 57 -22.52 2.14 8.10
N VAL A 58 -21.52 2.16 9.00
CA VAL A 58 -21.56 1.44 10.28
C VAL A 58 -22.68 2.00 11.16
N LEU A 59 -22.79 3.32 11.28
CA LEU A 59 -23.84 3.97 12.05
C LEU A 59 -25.23 3.60 11.50
N ARG A 60 -25.43 3.70 10.18
CA ARG A 60 -26.68 3.26 9.54
C ARG A 60 -26.96 1.80 9.81
N HIS A 61 -25.95 0.94 9.73
CA HIS A 61 -26.10 -0.48 10.03
C HIS A 61 -26.58 -0.69 11.48
N GLN A 62 -25.98 -0.02 12.46
CA GLN A 62 -26.41 -0.15 13.87
C GLN A 62 -27.83 0.38 14.10
N LEU A 63 -28.19 1.53 13.52
CA LEU A 63 -29.53 2.10 13.67
C LEU A 63 -30.64 1.23 13.09
N LEU A 64 -30.32 0.39 12.11
CA LEU A 64 -31.29 -0.51 11.46
C LEU A 64 -31.35 -1.89 12.11
N LYS A 65 -30.52 -2.17 13.12
CA LYS A 65 -30.63 -3.40 13.91
C LYS A 65 -31.79 -3.23 14.90
N LYS A 66 -32.73 -4.17 14.84
CA LYS A 66 -33.77 -4.34 15.87
C LYS A 66 -33.23 -5.19 17.01
#